data_AF-A0A9D6HS58-F1
#
_entry.id   AF-A0A9D6HS58-F1
#
_cell.length_a   1.000
_cell.length_b   1.000
_cell.length_c   1.000
_cell.angle_alpha   90.00
_cell.angle_beta   90.00
_cell.angle_gamma   90.00
#
_symmetry.space_group_name_H-M   'P 1'
#
loop_
_entity.id
_entity.type
_entity.pdbx_description
1 polymer ?
#
loop_
_entity_poly.entity_id
_entity_poly.type
_entity_poly.pdbx_seq_one_letter_code
_entity_poly.pdbx_strand_id
1 'polypeptide(L)'
;MKRKFFLVAIISLLVILWPTKDIAAQSQTIAVYPQRGRIGETFAVSGRGFSSFSSVSVQFAENWRNITADYYGGFQTSFSVPPIESGIYYIKADSGVYTVFSVYEVLPPIIAISPQLLMMGDKLTIWVYGAMPFDMARVYLGNNEITPSPISMVGRDGSVVIETIVPSLSPGNYNLKVKGARFEANLTVVLIPDSPGKVENVISPIKDKVVRIWGYYAGKWYLYDPAIPPELNTLKEFIPASGYFLQVKEDCDLAAVGNRSYKLYKGWNLIGW
;
A
#
# COMPACT_ATOMS: atom_id res chain seq x y z
N MET A 1 -45.89 -94.11 32.19
CA MET A 1 -47.05 -93.58 31.44
C MET A 1 -47.11 -92.07 31.63
N LYS A 2 -47.44 -91.33 30.57
CA LYS A 2 -47.51 -89.84 30.40
C LYS A 2 -46.22 -89.14 29.96
N ARG A 3 -46.05 -89.07 28.63
CA ARG A 3 -45.38 -87.96 27.91
C ARG A 3 -46.12 -86.65 28.18
N LYS A 4 -45.40 -85.56 28.38
CA LYS A 4 -45.86 -84.19 28.04
C LYS A 4 -44.71 -83.43 27.41
N PHE A 5 -44.91 -83.05 26.16
CA PHE A 5 -44.09 -82.09 25.42
C PHE A 5 -44.29 -80.70 26.05
N PHE A 6 -43.22 -79.92 26.19
CA PHE A 6 -43.31 -78.46 26.28
C PHE A 6 -42.39 -77.84 25.23
N LEU A 7 -43.03 -77.11 24.31
CA LEU A 7 -42.44 -76.13 23.42
C LEU A 7 -41.62 -75.13 24.25
N VAL A 8 -40.40 -74.83 23.83
CA VAL A 8 -39.75 -73.55 24.16
C VAL A 8 -39.67 -72.75 22.88
N ALA A 9 -40.43 -71.66 22.84
CA ALA A 9 -40.43 -70.69 21.76
C ALA A 9 -39.11 -69.90 21.78
N ILE A 10 -38.42 -69.85 20.65
CA ILE A 10 -37.30 -68.93 20.43
C ILE A 10 -37.92 -67.54 20.23
N ILE A 11 -37.88 -66.70 21.28
CA ILE A 11 -38.19 -65.28 21.15
C ILE A 11 -37.00 -64.63 20.44
N SER A 12 -37.14 -64.44 19.13
CA SER A 12 -36.20 -63.64 18.34
C SER A 12 -36.40 -62.17 18.72
N LEU A 13 -35.44 -61.60 19.45
CA LEU A 13 -35.37 -60.17 19.74
C LEU A 13 -35.00 -59.41 18.46
N LEU A 14 -36.02 -58.91 17.74
CA LEU A 14 -35.81 -58.00 16.62
C LEU A 14 -35.52 -56.60 17.20
N VAL A 15 -34.24 -56.26 17.36
CA VAL A 15 -33.84 -54.87 17.64
C VAL A 15 -34.05 -54.08 16.35
N ILE A 16 -35.18 -53.38 16.27
CA ILE A 16 -35.39 -52.36 15.24
C ILE A 16 -34.46 -51.21 15.62
N LEU A 17 -33.25 -51.20 15.04
CA LEU A 17 -32.42 -50.00 14.98
C LEU A 17 -33.23 -48.96 14.20
N TRP A 18 -33.87 -48.03 14.91
CA TRP A 18 -34.25 -46.77 14.28
C TRP A 18 -32.93 -46.19 13.79
N PRO A 19 -32.80 -45.79 12.51
CA PRO A 19 -31.60 -45.08 12.10
C PRO A 19 -31.49 -43.90 13.06
N THR A 20 -30.47 -43.92 13.92
CA THR A 20 -30.09 -42.72 14.64
C THR A 20 -29.93 -41.68 13.55
N LYS A 21 -30.76 -40.64 13.58
CA LYS A 21 -30.57 -39.48 12.72
C LYS A 21 -29.09 -39.16 12.83
N ASP A 22 -28.33 -39.37 11.76
CA ASP A 22 -26.96 -38.93 11.68
C ASP A 22 -27.04 -37.41 11.83
N ILE A 23 -26.89 -36.93 13.06
CA ILE A 23 -26.65 -35.54 13.32
C ILE A 23 -25.25 -35.37 12.77
N ALA A 24 -25.15 -34.91 11.52
CA ALA A 24 -23.91 -34.38 11.00
C ALA A 24 -23.35 -33.46 12.09
N ALA A 25 -22.23 -33.85 12.68
CA ALA A 25 -21.58 -33.07 13.73
C ALA A 25 -21.29 -31.70 13.11
N GLN A 26 -22.06 -30.68 13.48
CA GLN A 26 -21.86 -29.35 12.96
C GLN A 26 -20.54 -28.84 13.52
N SER A 27 -19.49 -28.79 12.70
CA SER A 27 -18.21 -28.24 13.12
C SER A 27 -18.36 -26.75 13.42
N GLN A 28 -17.93 -26.34 14.60
CA GLN A 28 -17.88 -24.94 14.98
C GLN A 28 -16.92 -24.21 14.04
N THR A 29 -17.33 -23.06 13.53
CA THR A 29 -16.51 -22.26 12.62
C THR A 29 -16.64 -20.80 12.96
N ILE A 30 -15.56 -20.06 12.66
CA ILE A 30 -15.59 -18.61 12.62
C ILE A 30 -15.03 -18.12 11.29
N ALA A 31 -15.65 -17.08 10.74
CA ALA A 31 -15.27 -16.42 9.50
C ALA A 31 -15.11 -14.92 9.73
N VAL A 32 -14.18 -14.31 9.00
CA VAL A 32 -13.75 -12.93 9.20
C VAL A 32 -13.78 -12.19 7.88
N TYR A 33 -14.34 -10.98 7.87
CA TYR A 33 -14.40 -10.15 6.67
C TYR A 33 -14.32 -8.65 6.99
N PRO A 34 -13.43 -7.88 6.33
CA PRO A 34 -12.34 -8.36 5.47
C PRO A 34 -11.34 -9.22 6.26
N GLN A 35 -10.52 -10.05 5.58
CA GLN A 35 -9.51 -10.91 6.24
C GLN A 35 -8.20 -10.20 6.56
N ARG A 36 -8.10 -8.92 6.19
CA ARG A 36 -6.92 -8.08 6.38
C ARG A 36 -7.31 -6.64 6.57
N GLY A 37 -6.47 -5.87 7.25
CA GLY A 37 -6.68 -4.44 7.45
C GLY A 37 -5.55 -3.76 8.21
N ARG A 38 -5.67 -2.45 8.38
CA ARG A 38 -4.68 -1.58 9.03
C ARG A 38 -5.16 -1.15 10.41
N ILE A 39 -4.24 -0.67 11.24
CA ILE A 39 -4.57 -0.03 12.52
C ILE A 39 -5.72 0.98 12.32
N GLY A 40 -6.76 0.88 13.14
CA GLY A 40 -7.95 1.71 13.09
C GLY A 40 -9.08 1.20 12.18
N GLU A 41 -8.80 0.34 11.20
CA GLU A 41 -9.84 -0.26 10.35
C GLU A 41 -10.67 -1.28 11.12
N THR A 42 -11.90 -1.54 10.67
CA THR A 42 -12.81 -2.49 11.33
C THR A 42 -13.01 -3.75 10.49
N PHE A 43 -13.26 -4.86 11.17
CA PHE A 43 -13.63 -6.11 10.53
C PHE A 43 -14.72 -6.83 11.34
N ALA A 44 -15.55 -7.60 10.62
CA ALA A 44 -16.60 -8.40 11.20
C ALA A 44 -16.10 -9.84 11.44
N VAL A 45 -16.57 -10.44 12.54
CA VAL A 45 -16.39 -11.84 12.87
C VAL A 45 -17.78 -12.47 12.97
N SER A 46 -17.98 -13.58 12.26
CA SER A 46 -19.20 -14.37 12.31
C SER A 46 -18.89 -15.79 12.75
N GLY A 47 -19.68 -16.34 13.66
CA GLY A 47 -19.55 -17.71 14.14
C GLY A 47 -20.77 -18.56 13.81
N ARG A 48 -20.56 -19.87 13.66
CA ARG A 48 -21.63 -20.87 13.43
C ARG A 48 -21.31 -22.18 14.15
N GLY A 49 -22.36 -22.92 14.52
CA GLY A 49 -22.26 -24.26 15.10
C GLY A 49 -22.02 -24.30 16.61
N PHE A 50 -22.07 -23.16 17.29
CA PHE A 50 -21.94 -23.10 18.76
C PHE A 50 -23.24 -23.56 19.44
N SER A 51 -23.18 -23.92 20.72
CA SER A 51 -24.39 -24.27 21.47
C SER A 51 -25.32 -23.05 21.55
N SER A 52 -26.63 -23.25 21.35
CA SER A 52 -27.61 -22.17 21.41
C SER A 52 -27.60 -21.48 22.76
N PHE A 53 -27.67 -20.15 22.74
CA PHE A 53 -27.61 -19.30 23.95
C PHE A 53 -26.35 -19.46 24.82
N SER A 54 -25.30 -20.14 24.32
CA SER A 54 -24.03 -20.25 25.03
C SER A 54 -23.23 -18.95 24.93
N SER A 55 -22.41 -18.68 25.95
CA SER A 55 -21.46 -17.57 25.90
C SER A 55 -20.23 -17.98 25.10
N VAL A 56 -19.83 -17.12 24.17
CA VAL A 56 -18.62 -17.27 23.35
C VAL A 56 -17.74 -16.04 23.55
N SER A 57 -16.53 -16.26 24.05
CA SER A 57 -15.47 -15.26 24.15
C SER A 57 -14.72 -15.19 22.83
N VAL A 58 -14.83 -14.07 22.13
CA VAL A 58 -14.10 -13.80 20.89
C VAL A 58 -12.95 -12.85 21.21
N GLN A 59 -11.73 -13.22 20.83
CA GLN A 59 -10.51 -12.48 21.13
C GLN A 59 -9.74 -12.16 19.85
N PHE A 60 -9.26 -10.93 19.77
CA PHE A 60 -8.29 -10.46 18.78
C PHE A 60 -7.23 -9.61 19.45
N ALA A 61 -5.97 -10.05 19.37
CA ALA A 61 -4.86 -9.49 20.16
C ALA A 61 -5.22 -9.43 21.66
N GLU A 62 -5.09 -8.27 22.30
CA GLU A 62 -5.44 -8.07 23.72
C GLU A 62 -6.94 -7.77 23.94
N ASN A 63 -7.68 -7.49 22.87
CA ASN A 63 -9.11 -7.17 22.96
C ASN A 63 -9.95 -8.43 22.92
N TRP A 64 -10.95 -8.51 23.80
CA TRP A 64 -11.92 -9.60 23.81
C TRP A 64 -13.34 -9.09 23.98
N ARG A 65 -14.30 -9.87 23.52
CA ARG A 65 -15.74 -9.63 23.66
C ARG A 65 -16.43 -10.93 24.03
N ASN A 66 -17.31 -10.88 25.01
CA ASN A 66 -18.23 -11.98 25.29
C ASN A 66 -19.55 -11.73 24.55
N ILE A 67 -19.97 -12.70 23.74
CA ILE A 67 -21.21 -12.64 22.96
C ILE A 67 -22.01 -13.90 23.26
N THR A 68 -23.33 -13.79 23.24
CA THR A 68 -24.22 -14.95 23.40
C THR A 68 -24.62 -15.45 22.02
N ALA A 69 -24.43 -16.74 21.74
CA ALA A 69 -24.88 -17.36 20.51
C ALA A 69 -26.42 -17.32 20.41
N ASP A 70 -26.94 -17.17 19.19
CA ASP A 70 -28.38 -17.17 18.94
C ASP A 70 -29.00 -18.57 19.08
N TYR A 71 -30.30 -18.68 18.83
CA TYR A 71 -31.03 -19.95 18.87
C TYR A 71 -30.48 -21.01 17.90
N TYR A 72 -29.84 -20.58 16.81
CA TYR A 72 -29.24 -21.44 15.78
C TYR A 72 -27.75 -21.70 16.01
N GLY A 73 -27.17 -21.22 17.12
CA GLY A 73 -25.74 -21.38 17.41
C GLY A 73 -24.82 -20.45 16.62
N GLY A 74 -25.37 -19.37 16.07
CA GLY A 74 -24.65 -18.32 15.34
C GLY A 74 -24.35 -17.11 16.21
N PHE A 75 -23.35 -16.32 15.81
CA PHE A 75 -23.14 -14.98 16.37
C PHE A 75 -22.47 -14.05 15.35
N GLN A 76 -22.55 -12.74 15.61
CA GLN A 76 -21.79 -11.72 14.88
C GLN A 76 -21.19 -10.71 15.85
N THR A 77 -20.00 -10.22 15.55
CA THR A 77 -19.34 -9.13 16.26
C THR A 77 -18.35 -8.40 15.36
N SER A 78 -17.76 -7.32 15.86
CA SER A 78 -16.72 -6.58 15.16
C SER A 78 -15.61 -6.11 16.08
N PHE A 79 -14.44 -5.94 15.49
CA PHE A 79 -13.25 -5.36 16.11
C PHE A 79 -12.73 -4.23 15.25
N SER A 80 -12.08 -3.26 15.89
CA SER A 80 -11.11 -2.40 15.22
C SER A 80 -9.72 -3.01 15.37
N VAL A 81 -8.88 -2.86 14.36
CA VAL A 81 -7.47 -3.29 14.44
C VAL A 81 -6.75 -2.39 15.44
N PRO A 82 -6.24 -2.92 16.57
CA PRO A 82 -5.57 -2.11 17.57
C PRO A 82 -4.16 -1.74 17.11
N PRO A 83 -3.47 -0.87 17.88
CA PRO A 83 -2.05 -0.54 17.71
C PRO A 83 -1.07 -1.72 17.86
N ILE A 84 -0.99 -2.62 16.87
CA ILE A 84 -0.11 -3.80 16.86
C ILE A 84 0.73 -3.85 15.58
N GLU A 85 1.85 -4.58 15.59
CA GLU A 85 2.77 -4.66 14.43
C GLU A 85 2.09 -5.36 13.26
N SER A 86 2.45 -5.00 12.03
CA SER A 86 1.97 -5.72 10.85
C SER A 86 2.40 -7.18 10.87
N GLY A 87 1.51 -8.09 10.52
CA GLY A 87 1.77 -9.52 10.58
C GLY A 87 0.49 -10.34 10.59
N ILE A 88 0.65 -11.65 10.78
CA ILE A 88 -0.46 -12.60 10.84
C ILE A 88 -0.87 -12.81 12.29
N TYR A 89 -2.15 -12.62 12.57
CA TYR A 89 -2.75 -12.79 13.90
C TYR A 89 -3.89 -13.80 13.85
N TYR A 90 -4.12 -14.45 14.98
CA TYR A 90 -5.26 -15.35 15.16
C TYR A 90 -6.39 -14.63 15.88
N ILE A 91 -7.61 -14.80 15.36
CA ILE A 91 -8.84 -14.53 16.08
C ILE A 91 -9.28 -15.83 16.72
N LYS A 92 -9.47 -15.82 18.03
CA LYS A 92 -9.89 -16.98 18.81
C LYS A 92 -11.36 -16.80 19.19
N ALA A 93 -12.18 -17.83 19.02
CA ALA A 93 -13.51 -17.91 19.64
C ALA A 93 -13.56 -19.13 20.55
N ASP A 94 -13.91 -18.89 21.81
CA ASP A 94 -13.86 -19.87 22.89
C ASP A 94 -15.18 -19.88 23.67
N SER A 95 -15.84 -21.02 23.73
CA SER A 95 -17.10 -21.22 24.47
C SER A 95 -16.92 -21.93 25.81
N GLY A 96 -15.68 -22.19 26.22
CA GLY A 96 -15.33 -23.10 27.32
C GLY A 96 -15.47 -24.59 26.97
N VAL A 97 -16.16 -24.93 25.87
CA VAL A 97 -16.30 -26.30 25.35
C VAL A 97 -15.57 -26.44 24.02
N TYR A 98 -15.77 -25.48 23.12
CA TYR A 98 -15.14 -25.43 21.81
C TYR A 98 -14.26 -24.19 21.68
N THR A 99 -13.08 -24.39 21.12
CA THR A 99 -12.15 -23.32 20.75
C THR A 99 -11.85 -23.43 19.26
N VAL A 100 -12.08 -22.35 18.52
CA VAL A 100 -11.82 -22.27 17.07
C VAL A 100 -11.03 -21.01 16.74
N PHE A 101 -10.28 -21.07 15.64
CA PHE A 101 -9.42 -19.98 15.19
C PHE A 101 -9.74 -19.56 13.77
N SER A 102 -9.53 -18.29 13.48
CA SER A 102 -9.45 -17.74 12.13
C SER A 102 -8.23 -16.85 12.04
N VAL A 103 -7.74 -16.62 10.82
CA VAL A 103 -6.56 -15.80 10.57
C VAL A 103 -6.98 -14.40 10.14
N TYR A 104 -6.25 -13.40 10.62
CA TYR A 104 -6.36 -12.01 10.19
C TYR A 104 -4.98 -11.43 9.94
N GLU A 105 -4.80 -10.76 8.79
CA GLU A 105 -3.55 -10.10 8.43
C GLU A 105 -3.62 -8.60 8.76
N VAL A 106 -2.73 -8.15 9.65
CA VAL A 106 -2.50 -6.72 9.88
C VAL A 106 -1.49 -6.23 8.87
N LEU A 107 -1.90 -5.29 8.01
CA LEU A 107 -1.09 -4.83 6.88
C LEU A 107 -0.07 -3.75 7.29
N PRO A 108 1.10 -3.65 6.61
CA PRO A 108 2.13 -2.64 6.88
C PRO A 108 1.72 -1.25 6.39
N PRO A 109 2.09 -0.14 7.04
CA PRO A 109 1.55 1.20 6.77
C PRO A 109 1.66 1.63 5.30
N ILE A 110 0.72 2.49 4.87
CA ILE A 110 0.73 3.12 3.55
C ILE A 110 1.33 4.52 3.68
N ILE A 111 2.12 4.90 2.68
CA ILE A 111 2.54 6.28 2.46
C ILE A 111 1.90 6.78 1.16
N ALA A 112 1.33 7.97 1.20
CA ALA A 112 0.97 8.74 0.02
C ALA A 112 1.69 10.09 0.06
N ILE A 113 1.96 10.67 -1.10
CA ILE A 113 2.63 11.96 -1.22
C ILE A 113 1.97 12.86 -2.25
N SER A 114 2.19 14.16 -2.10
CA SER A 114 1.84 15.17 -3.08
C SER A 114 2.81 16.35 -2.96
N PRO A 115 3.38 16.84 -4.08
CA PRO A 115 3.27 16.29 -5.44
C PRO A 115 4.12 15.01 -5.65
N GLN A 116 3.92 14.30 -6.77
CA GLN A 116 4.73 13.11 -7.13
C GLN A 116 6.01 13.48 -7.92
N LEU A 117 5.97 14.61 -8.63
CA LEU A 117 7.12 15.22 -9.28
C LEU A 117 7.57 16.39 -8.41
N LEU A 118 8.83 16.39 -8.02
CA LEU A 118 9.36 17.33 -7.02
C LEU A 118 10.40 18.24 -7.65
N MET A 119 10.27 19.55 -7.43
CA MET A 119 11.31 20.55 -7.65
C MET A 119 12.01 20.88 -6.33
N MET A 120 13.16 21.54 -6.40
CA MET A 120 13.79 22.07 -5.19
C MET A 120 12.86 23.10 -4.54
N GLY A 121 12.83 23.14 -3.21
CA GLY A 121 12.00 24.10 -2.49
C GLY A 121 10.51 23.77 -2.48
N ASP A 122 10.07 22.74 -3.20
CA ASP A 122 8.67 22.30 -3.17
C ASP A 122 8.25 21.93 -1.75
N LYS A 123 7.03 22.34 -1.41
CA LYS A 123 6.34 21.83 -0.23
C LYS A 123 5.85 20.41 -0.54
N LEU A 124 6.49 19.42 0.08
CA LEU A 124 6.12 18.02 0.03
C LEU A 124 5.19 17.70 1.21
N THR A 125 3.97 17.27 0.89
CA THR A 125 3.04 16.71 1.88
C THR A 125 3.06 15.19 1.81
N ILE A 126 3.20 14.55 2.96
CA ILE A 126 3.30 13.10 3.12
C ILE A 126 2.19 12.67 4.09
N TRP A 127 1.37 11.73 3.65
CA TRP A 127 0.38 11.09 4.50
C TRP A 127 0.84 9.68 4.82
N VAL A 128 0.81 9.34 6.10
CA VAL A 128 1.05 7.98 6.59
C VAL A 128 -0.24 7.46 7.20
N TYR A 129 -0.62 6.23 6.84
CA TYR A 129 -1.82 5.57 7.34
C TYR A 129 -1.51 4.15 7.83
N GLY A 130 -2.05 3.78 8.99
CA GLY A 130 -1.86 2.45 9.58
C GLY A 130 -0.50 2.25 10.24
N ALA A 131 0.17 3.34 10.66
CA ALA A 131 1.40 3.28 11.42
C ALA A 131 1.11 3.14 12.93
N MET A 132 2.10 2.70 13.70
CA MET A 132 1.95 2.61 15.15
C MET A 132 1.80 4.01 15.78
N PRO A 133 0.77 4.24 16.62
CA PRO A 133 0.63 5.45 17.41
C PRO A 133 1.86 5.78 18.26
N PHE A 134 2.10 7.07 18.43
CA PHE A 134 3.20 7.65 19.21
C PHE A 134 4.61 7.38 18.65
N ASP A 135 4.74 6.66 17.54
CA ASP A 135 5.99 6.62 16.81
C ASP A 135 6.30 8.00 16.23
N MET A 136 7.56 8.40 16.35
CA MET A 136 8.07 9.64 15.79
C MET A 136 8.57 9.38 14.37
N ALA A 137 7.87 9.96 13.39
CA ALA A 137 8.15 9.72 11.98
C ALA A 137 9.28 10.63 11.48
N ARG A 138 10.37 10.02 10.99
CA ARG A 138 11.47 10.71 10.31
C ARG A 138 11.37 10.51 8.82
N VAL A 139 11.72 11.54 8.05
CA VAL A 139 11.63 11.52 6.59
C VAL A 139 13.03 11.69 6.01
N TYR A 140 13.38 10.81 5.08
CA TYR A 140 14.65 10.82 4.37
C TYR A 140 14.40 10.84 2.87
N LEU A 141 15.17 11.64 2.14
CA LEU A 141 15.18 11.68 0.68
C LEU A 141 16.57 11.30 0.18
N GLY A 142 16.68 10.09 -0.36
CA GLY A 142 17.97 9.42 -0.54
C GLY A 142 18.65 9.21 0.81
N ASN A 143 19.83 9.79 0.98
CA ASN A 143 20.59 9.75 2.23
C ASN A 143 20.39 11.02 3.11
N ASN A 144 19.60 11.98 2.66
CA ASN A 144 19.41 13.25 3.36
C ASN A 144 18.19 13.17 4.28
N GLU A 145 18.35 13.55 5.54
CA GLU A 145 17.21 13.72 6.45
C GLU A 145 16.51 15.06 6.17
N ILE A 146 15.22 14.99 5.87
CA ILE A 146 14.34 16.13 5.59
C ILE A 146 13.19 16.21 6.60
N THR A 147 13.37 15.61 7.78
CA THR A 147 12.38 15.63 8.86
C THR A 147 12.09 17.08 9.28
N PRO A 148 10.82 17.51 9.31
CA PRO A 148 10.48 18.85 9.79
C PRO A 148 10.75 18.99 11.28
N SER A 149 10.94 20.23 11.73
CA SER A 149 11.06 20.58 13.14
C SER A 149 9.86 21.46 13.55
N PRO A 150 9.04 21.04 14.53
CA PRO A 150 9.16 19.82 15.34
C PRO A 150 8.81 18.54 14.56
N ILE A 151 9.35 17.41 15.02
CA ILE A 151 9.06 16.09 14.43
C ILE A 151 7.58 15.71 14.63
N SER A 152 6.98 15.14 13.58
CA SER A 152 5.58 14.70 13.61
C SER A 152 5.44 13.35 14.32
N MET A 153 4.44 13.26 15.20
CA MET A 153 4.09 12.03 15.94
C MET A 153 2.86 11.38 15.33
N VAL A 154 2.85 10.06 15.22
CA VAL A 154 1.69 9.30 14.76
C VAL A 154 0.53 9.39 15.77
N GLY A 155 -0.65 9.73 15.27
CA GLY A 155 -1.88 9.81 16.06
C GLY A 155 -2.36 8.45 16.57
N ARG A 156 -3.33 8.47 17.50
CA ARG A 156 -3.96 7.24 18.04
C ARG A 156 -4.70 6.41 17.00
N ASP A 157 -5.13 7.05 15.92
CA ASP A 157 -5.76 6.46 14.74
C ASP A 157 -4.73 5.83 13.77
N GLY A 158 -3.44 5.90 14.09
CA GLY A 158 -2.38 5.37 13.25
C GLY A 158 -2.06 6.22 12.03
N SER A 159 -2.50 7.49 12.02
CA SER A 159 -2.23 8.41 10.92
C SER A 159 -1.28 9.56 11.31
N VAL A 160 -0.55 10.09 10.34
CA VAL A 160 0.19 11.35 10.48
C VAL A 160 0.30 12.05 9.12
N VAL A 161 0.22 13.38 9.15
CA VAL A 161 0.55 14.23 8.01
C VAL A 161 1.84 14.95 8.31
N ILE A 162 2.80 14.83 7.40
CA ILE A 162 4.13 15.43 7.50
C ILE A 162 4.27 16.40 6.33
N GLU A 163 4.61 17.65 6.64
CA GLU A 163 4.90 18.67 5.63
C GLU A 163 6.37 19.06 5.74
N THR A 164 7.09 18.98 4.62
CA THR A 164 8.52 19.33 4.56
C THR A 164 8.86 20.01 3.24
N ILE A 165 10.06 20.57 3.15
CA ILE A 165 10.57 21.23 1.95
C ILE A 165 11.61 20.34 1.29
N VAL A 166 11.51 20.17 -0.03
CA VAL A 166 12.49 19.41 -0.81
C VAL A 166 13.82 20.17 -0.84
N PRO A 167 14.93 19.58 -0.35
CA PRO A 167 16.22 20.24 -0.32
C PRO A 167 16.85 20.36 -1.72
N SER A 168 17.94 21.13 -1.81
CA SER A 168 18.73 21.23 -3.04
C SER A 168 19.44 19.92 -3.34
N LEU A 169 18.85 19.11 -4.20
CA LEU A 169 19.42 17.86 -4.71
C LEU A 169 19.45 17.88 -6.22
N SER A 170 20.41 17.16 -6.79
CA SER A 170 20.45 16.96 -8.24
C SER A 170 19.17 16.28 -8.73
N PRO A 171 18.61 16.66 -9.89
CA PRO A 171 17.56 15.90 -10.55
C PRO A 171 17.85 14.39 -10.64
N GLY A 172 16.82 13.57 -10.49
CA GLY A 172 16.99 12.12 -10.44
C GLY A 172 15.89 11.38 -9.71
N ASN A 173 16.03 10.05 -9.62
CA ASN A 173 15.13 9.20 -8.83
C ASN A 173 15.71 9.07 -7.43
N TYR A 174 14.90 9.34 -6.42
CA TYR A 174 15.27 9.25 -5.01
C TYR A 174 14.35 8.30 -4.28
N ASN A 175 14.90 7.55 -3.33
CA ASN A 175 14.10 6.84 -2.35
C ASN A 175 13.64 7.83 -1.27
N LEU A 176 12.34 8.09 -1.22
CA LEU A 176 11.70 8.74 -0.09
C LEU A 176 11.37 7.67 0.95
N LYS A 177 12.03 7.75 2.09
CA LYS A 177 11.85 6.83 3.21
C LYS A 177 11.20 7.56 4.37
N VAL A 178 10.11 6.98 4.89
CA VAL A 178 9.52 7.41 6.17
C VAL A 178 9.74 6.30 7.19
N LYS A 179 10.40 6.65 8.29
CA LYS A 179 10.84 5.71 9.32
C LYS A 179 10.36 6.13 10.69
N GLY A 180 9.58 5.26 11.33
CA GLY A 180 9.29 5.28 12.75
C GLY A 180 10.21 4.36 13.55
N ALA A 181 9.90 4.14 14.83
CA ALA A 181 10.63 3.17 15.65
C ALA A 181 10.26 1.72 15.28
N ARG A 182 9.03 1.51 14.81
CA ARG A 182 8.43 0.18 14.57
C ARG A 182 7.84 0.03 13.18
N PHE A 183 8.02 1.03 12.31
CA PHE A 183 7.66 0.94 10.92
C PHE A 183 8.68 1.61 10.02
N GLU A 184 8.81 1.11 8.81
CA GLU A 184 9.54 1.73 7.72
C GLU A 184 8.74 1.54 6.43
N ALA A 185 8.61 2.60 5.63
CA ALA A 185 8.07 2.50 4.30
C ALA A 185 8.86 3.40 3.34
N ASN A 186 8.95 2.94 2.09
CA ASN A 186 9.83 3.47 1.05
C ASN A 186 8.98 3.73 -0.21
N LEU A 187 9.25 4.85 -0.88
CA LEU A 187 8.61 5.25 -2.14
C LEU A 187 9.67 5.85 -3.06
N THR A 188 9.58 5.59 -4.36
CA THR A 188 10.43 6.29 -5.33
C THR A 188 9.77 7.62 -5.73
N VAL A 189 10.53 8.71 -5.62
CA VAL A 189 10.13 10.04 -6.08
C VAL A 189 11.11 10.55 -7.13
N VAL A 190 10.62 11.42 -8.02
CA VAL A 190 11.43 11.99 -9.09
C VAL A 190 11.64 13.47 -8.82
N LEU A 191 12.90 13.85 -8.66
CA LEU A 191 13.32 15.24 -8.62
C LEU A 191 13.61 15.73 -10.03
N ILE A 192 13.03 16.86 -10.39
CA ILE A 192 13.20 17.54 -11.67
C ILE A 192 13.93 18.89 -11.48
N PRO A 193 14.54 19.46 -12.53
CA PRO A 193 15.31 20.70 -12.40
C PRO A 193 14.46 21.86 -11.87
N ASP A 194 15.04 22.66 -10.97
CA ASP A 194 14.38 23.79 -10.29
C ASP A 194 14.21 25.05 -11.17
N SER A 195 14.79 25.05 -12.37
CA SER A 195 14.68 26.19 -13.27
C SER A 195 14.62 25.76 -14.74
N PRO A 196 13.92 26.55 -15.58
CA PRO A 196 14.00 26.39 -17.01
C PRO A 196 15.44 26.46 -17.51
N GLY A 197 15.87 25.44 -18.24
CA GLY A 197 17.18 25.43 -18.86
C GLY A 197 17.14 26.26 -20.14
N LYS A 198 17.79 27.42 -20.20
CA LYS A 198 17.92 28.17 -21.46
C LYS A 198 18.47 27.24 -22.54
N VAL A 199 17.76 27.14 -23.67
CA VAL A 199 18.06 26.16 -24.73
C VAL A 199 19.52 26.21 -25.13
N GLU A 200 20.03 27.42 -25.38
CA GLU A 200 21.43 27.68 -25.75
C GLU A 200 22.43 27.14 -24.73
N ASN A 201 22.13 27.22 -23.44
CA ASN A 201 23.01 26.71 -22.38
C ASN A 201 22.98 25.19 -22.35
N VAL A 202 21.77 24.63 -22.39
CA VAL A 202 21.53 23.18 -22.31
C VAL A 202 22.21 22.47 -23.48
N ILE A 203 22.00 22.96 -24.69
CA ILE A 203 22.53 22.30 -25.90
C ILE A 203 23.94 22.74 -26.25
N SER A 204 24.54 23.69 -25.52
CA SER A 204 25.90 24.18 -25.80
C SER A 204 26.92 23.07 -26.04
N PRO A 205 26.92 21.92 -25.32
CA PRO A 205 27.89 20.85 -25.54
C PRO A 205 27.68 20.06 -26.85
N ILE A 206 26.50 20.15 -27.44
CA ILE A 206 26.10 19.40 -28.65
C ILE A 206 25.57 20.31 -29.77
N LYS A 207 25.80 21.62 -29.68
CA LYS A 207 25.14 22.63 -30.51
C LYS A 207 25.37 22.43 -32.00
N ASP A 208 26.56 22.01 -32.38
CA ASP A 208 26.97 21.67 -33.75
C ASP A 208 26.25 20.43 -34.31
N LYS A 209 25.85 19.52 -33.41
CA LYS A 209 25.15 18.27 -33.72
C LYS A 209 23.63 18.42 -33.78
N VAL A 210 23.06 19.45 -33.16
CA VAL A 210 21.61 19.72 -33.19
C VAL A 210 21.18 20.14 -34.60
N VAL A 211 20.11 19.50 -35.09
CA VAL A 211 19.40 19.89 -36.33
C VAL A 211 18.18 20.73 -35.99
N ARG A 212 17.36 20.25 -35.05
CA ARG A 212 16.08 20.87 -34.69
C ARG A 212 15.57 20.35 -33.36
N ILE A 213 14.84 21.19 -32.63
CA ILE A 213 14.17 20.82 -31.38
C ILE A 213 12.74 21.32 -31.41
N TRP A 214 11.81 20.44 -31.07
CA TRP A 214 10.43 20.78 -30.80
C TRP A 214 10.11 20.55 -29.34
N GLY A 215 9.52 21.55 -28.68
CA GLY A 215 8.98 21.44 -27.33
C GLY A 215 7.47 21.65 -27.34
N TYR A 216 6.75 20.91 -26.50
CA TYR A 216 5.32 21.12 -26.28
C TYR A 216 5.03 21.37 -24.82
N TYR A 217 4.58 22.58 -24.48
CA TYR A 217 4.18 22.97 -23.13
C TYR A 217 3.12 24.06 -23.17
N ALA A 218 2.33 24.18 -22.10
CA ALA A 218 1.21 25.14 -22.01
C ALA A 218 0.26 25.11 -23.24
N GLY A 219 0.06 23.92 -23.83
CA GLY A 219 -0.82 23.72 -24.98
C GLY A 219 -0.27 24.20 -26.33
N LYS A 220 1.00 24.60 -26.42
CA LYS A 220 1.63 25.19 -27.62
C LYS A 220 2.92 24.48 -28.01
N TRP A 221 3.20 24.48 -29.31
CA TRP A 221 4.47 24.01 -29.87
C TRP A 221 5.47 25.16 -29.97
N TYR A 222 6.71 24.85 -29.63
CA TYR A 222 7.85 25.75 -29.68
C TYR A 222 8.99 25.10 -30.47
N LEU A 223 9.69 25.89 -31.30
CA LEU A 223 10.74 25.43 -32.21
C LEU A 223 12.08 26.08 -31.88
N TYR A 224 13.13 25.26 -31.87
CA TYR A 224 14.51 25.70 -32.01
C TYR A 224 15.16 25.04 -33.23
N ASP A 225 15.75 25.84 -34.12
CA ASP A 225 16.50 25.40 -35.29
C ASP A 225 17.71 26.34 -35.45
N PRO A 226 18.96 25.84 -35.36
CA PRO A 226 20.15 26.65 -35.51
C PRO A 226 20.39 27.12 -36.96
N ALA A 227 19.67 26.58 -37.96
CA ALA A 227 19.80 26.97 -39.36
C ALA A 227 18.87 28.12 -39.77
N ILE A 228 17.98 28.57 -38.89
CA ILE A 228 17.07 29.70 -39.15
C ILE A 228 17.47 30.93 -38.31
N PRO A 229 17.06 32.15 -38.73
CA PRO A 229 17.31 33.37 -37.95
C PRO A 229 16.89 33.24 -36.47
N PRO A 230 17.72 33.66 -35.49
CA PRO A 230 17.45 33.48 -34.06
C PRO A 230 16.13 34.07 -33.57
N GLU A 231 15.61 35.09 -34.26
CA GLU A 231 14.34 35.76 -33.97
C GLU A 231 13.14 34.84 -34.24
N LEU A 232 13.27 33.87 -35.15
CA LEU A 232 12.21 32.91 -35.49
C LEU A 232 12.17 31.71 -34.54
N ASN A 233 13.21 31.50 -33.72
CA ASN A 233 13.22 30.44 -32.72
C ASN A 233 12.28 30.80 -31.57
N THR A 234 11.21 30.05 -31.40
CA THR A 234 10.20 30.27 -30.34
C THR A 234 10.51 29.47 -29.08
N LEU A 235 11.25 28.36 -29.18
CA LEU A 235 11.72 27.60 -28.03
C LEU A 235 12.95 28.29 -27.44
N LYS A 236 12.79 28.94 -26.28
CA LYS A 236 13.87 29.65 -25.58
C LYS A 236 14.37 28.90 -24.35
N GLU A 237 13.51 28.08 -23.75
CA GLU A 237 13.78 27.39 -22.51
C GLU A 237 13.25 25.97 -22.55
N PHE A 238 14.00 25.06 -21.94
CA PHE A 238 13.53 23.76 -21.53
C PHE A 238 12.81 23.92 -20.18
N ILE A 239 11.50 23.78 -20.20
CA ILE A 239 10.60 23.87 -19.06
C ILE A 239 10.58 22.51 -18.34
N PRO A 240 10.77 22.48 -17.02
CA PRO A 240 10.66 21.25 -16.25
C PRO A 240 9.30 20.53 -16.48
N ALA A 241 9.31 19.20 -16.42
CA ALA A 241 8.18 18.32 -16.68
C ALA A 241 7.59 18.43 -18.10
N SER A 242 8.34 18.96 -19.07
CA SER A 242 7.91 19.06 -20.48
C SER A 242 8.68 18.09 -21.39
N GLY A 243 8.03 17.69 -22.48
CA GLY A 243 8.60 16.78 -23.49
C GLY A 243 9.21 17.53 -24.67
N TYR A 244 10.34 17.01 -25.15
CA TYR A 244 11.11 17.60 -26.25
C TYR A 244 11.54 16.53 -27.27
N PHE A 245 11.31 16.81 -28.55
CA PHE A 245 11.86 16.04 -29.65
C PHE A 245 13.12 16.73 -30.15
N LEU A 246 14.27 16.09 -29.98
CA LEU A 246 15.57 16.57 -30.46
C LEU A 246 16.01 15.74 -31.65
N GLN A 247 16.31 16.42 -32.77
CA GLN A 247 16.96 15.81 -33.90
C GLN A 247 18.46 16.12 -33.89
N VAL A 248 19.30 15.08 -33.92
CA VAL A 248 20.77 15.21 -33.98
C VAL A 248 21.34 14.56 -35.23
N LYS A 249 22.47 15.08 -35.74
CA LYS A 249 23.14 14.63 -36.98
C LYS A 249 23.92 13.33 -36.80
N GLU A 250 24.34 13.04 -35.58
CA GLU A 250 25.15 11.89 -35.16
C GLU A 250 24.90 11.59 -33.67
N ASP A 251 25.37 10.43 -33.22
CA ASP A 251 25.23 10.01 -31.82
C ASP A 251 26.01 10.94 -30.87
N CYS A 252 25.40 11.32 -29.76
CA CYS A 252 26.03 12.18 -28.75
C CYS A 252 25.37 12.03 -27.38
N ASP A 253 26.05 12.52 -26.34
CA ASP A 253 25.51 12.59 -24.99
C ASP A 253 25.19 14.04 -24.64
N LEU A 254 23.91 14.30 -24.31
CA LEU A 254 23.48 15.58 -23.78
C LEU A 254 23.54 15.53 -22.25
N ALA A 255 24.48 16.26 -21.65
CA ALA A 255 24.50 16.49 -20.21
C ALA A 255 23.34 17.43 -19.83
N ALA A 256 22.39 16.93 -19.04
CA ALA A 256 21.31 17.72 -18.47
C ALA A 256 21.67 18.18 -17.05
N VAL A 257 20.83 19.03 -16.47
CA VAL A 257 21.02 19.52 -15.10
C VAL A 257 20.89 18.37 -14.11
N GLY A 258 21.87 18.25 -13.20
CA GLY A 258 21.92 17.27 -12.11
C GLY A 258 22.04 15.82 -12.56
N ASN A 259 23.28 15.35 -12.79
CA ASN A 259 23.67 13.97 -13.07
C ASN A 259 22.87 13.17 -14.14
N ARG A 260 21.91 13.79 -14.82
CA ARG A 260 21.19 13.23 -15.95
C ARG A 260 22.02 13.44 -17.21
N SER A 261 22.24 12.37 -17.96
CA SER A 261 22.75 12.41 -19.33
C SER A 261 21.75 11.71 -20.24
N TYR A 262 21.45 12.31 -21.39
CA TYR A 262 20.65 11.68 -22.43
C TYR A 262 21.58 11.17 -23.51
N LYS A 263 21.55 9.86 -23.74
CA LYS A 263 22.20 9.25 -24.89
C LYS A 263 21.31 9.45 -26.11
N LEU A 264 21.73 10.31 -27.02
CA LEU A 264 21.01 10.66 -28.23
C LEU A 264 21.60 9.89 -29.42
N TYR A 265 20.73 9.33 -30.24
CA TYR A 265 21.11 8.66 -31.48
C TYR A 265 20.84 9.57 -32.68
N LYS A 266 21.59 9.41 -33.76
CA LYS A 266 21.34 10.09 -35.03
C LYS A 266 19.86 10.01 -35.42
N GLY A 267 19.25 11.16 -35.71
CA GLY A 267 17.81 11.27 -35.97
C GLY A 267 17.05 11.83 -34.77
N TRP A 268 15.77 11.48 -34.65
CA TRP A 268 14.86 12.01 -33.64
C TRP A 268 14.92 11.24 -32.32
N ASN A 269 15.01 11.97 -31.22
CA ASN A 269 15.02 11.46 -29.86
C ASN A 269 13.95 12.20 -29.05
N LEU A 270 13.17 11.46 -28.26
CA LEU A 270 12.24 12.04 -27.29
C LEU A 270 12.89 12.07 -25.92
N ILE A 271 13.00 13.27 -25.33
CA ILE A 271 13.48 13.46 -23.96
C ILE A 271 12.44 14.21 -23.13
N GLY A 272 12.43 13.97 -21.82
CA GLY A 272 11.78 14.86 -20.85
C GLY A 272 12.80 15.80 -20.23
N TRP A 273 12.41 17.03 -19.89
CA TRP A 273 13.27 17.95 -19.12
C TRP A 273 12.84 18.02 -17.67
#